data_AF-A0A9W9JFH7-F1
#
_entry.id   AF-A0A9W9JFH7-F1
#
_cell.length_a   1.000
_cell.length_b   1.000
_cell.length_c   1.000
_cell.angle_alpha   90.00
_cell.angle_beta   90.00
_cell.angle_gamma   90.00
#
_symmetry.space_group_name_H-M   'P 1'
#
loop_
_entity.id
_entity.type
_entity.pdbx_description
1 polymer ?
#
loop_
_entity_poly.entity_id
_entity_poly.type
_entity_poly.pdbx_seq_one_letter_code
_entity_poly.pdbx_strand_id
1 'polypeptide(L)'
;MLTARQNFKPCEGYGTDDREHKRLHFIGSKGWVATFVVADLILAEYNLRGSVQRAASLVQSCRALRERKRNKKEDARLLEYDKTLMKLRRIINIYELALYEQQATLPEDLRPTYEFLTRNPVWYLRKELIDDCIAKGGCCSRECRCCENRHLHRKSRKGTGHCTAECRCCEDHRGFEYTEKEKSNITDQLRRMLNHRGPGFVLRMAEAYFSAPDIPEPTSSKPTSESTSEPTAKEKLSEIPNKEEKEKEEREKDEKEKDENDKDEKSSTASDFEDVEPLIGESEGIKDFKWKGLFKKY
;
A
#
# COMPACT_ATOMS: atom_id res chain seq x y z
N MET A 1 21.70 23.54 10.42
CA MET A 1 20.55 22.62 10.54
C MET A 1 19.32 23.34 10.00
N LEU A 2 18.78 22.92 8.86
CA LEU A 2 17.50 23.47 8.37
C LEU A 2 16.39 22.90 9.26
N THR A 3 15.73 23.74 10.04
CA THR A 3 14.51 23.35 10.75
C THR A 3 13.44 23.08 9.70
N ALA A 4 13.11 21.81 9.48
CA ALA A 4 12.02 21.44 8.58
C ALA A 4 10.75 22.21 8.99
N ARG A 5 10.10 22.88 8.04
CA ARG A 5 8.82 23.57 8.30
C ARG A 5 7.79 22.48 8.60
N GLN A 6 7.36 22.39 9.85
CA GLN A 6 6.26 21.52 10.24
C GLN A 6 4.95 22.20 9.89
N ASN A 7 4.15 21.61 9.00
CA ASN A 7 2.88 22.18 8.51
C ASN A 7 1.70 21.87 9.43
N PHE A 8 1.80 20.85 10.26
CA PHE A 8 0.79 20.52 11.26
C PHE A 8 1.21 20.94 12.67
N LYS A 9 0.29 21.55 13.41
CA LYS A 9 0.48 21.90 14.83
C LYS A 9 -0.68 21.40 15.67
N PRO A 10 -0.41 20.98 16.93
CA PRO A 10 -1.49 20.68 17.85
C PRO A 10 -2.26 21.97 18.19
N CYS A 11 -3.56 21.85 18.47
CA CYS A 11 -4.33 22.97 18.98
C CYS A 11 -3.88 23.38 20.39
N GLU A 12 -4.18 24.63 20.74
CA GLU A 12 -4.11 25.03 22.15
C GLU A 12 -4.99 24.11 22.99
N GLY A 13 -4.45 23.60 24.09
CA GLY A 13 -5.13 22.60 24.93
C GLY A 13 -5.16 21.17 24.38
N TYR A 14 -4.40 20.81 23.34
CA TYR A 14 -4.34 19.41 22.90
C TYR A 14 -3.95 18.47 24.06
N GLY A 15 -4.80 17.48 24.33
CA GLY A 15 -4.57 16.47 25.36
C GLY A 15 -5.07 16.84 26.76
N THR A 16 -5.69 18.02 26.95
CA THR A 16 -6.47 18.32 28.16
C THR A 16 -7.71 17.43 28.20
N ASP A 17 -8.20 17.13 29.41
CA ASP A 17 -9.22 16.11 29.66
C ASP A 17 -10.64 16.51 29.22
N ASP A 18 -10.75 17.58 28.43
CA ASP A 18 -12.01 17.99 27.85
C ASP A 18 -12.39 16.99 26.75
N ARG A 19 -13.36 16.13 27.07
CA ARG A 19 -13.73 14.94 26.29
C ARG A 19 -14.15 15.27 24.85
N GLU A 20 -14.31 16.55 24.52
CA GLU A 20 -14.74 17.02 23.22
C GLU A 20 -13.61 17.44 22.26
N HIS A 21 -12.35 17.63 22.69
CA HIS A 21 -11.36 18.37 21.86
C HIS A 21 -10.04 17.61 21.60
N LYS A 22 -10.07 16.63 20.68
CA LYS A 22 -8.87 16.12 19.99
C LYS A 22 -8.80 16.66 18.55
N ARG A 23 -8.35 17.91 18.39
CA ARG A 23 -8.31 18.60 17.08
C ARG A 23 -6.87 18.96 16.70
N LEU A 24 -6.52 18.77 15.44
CA LEU A 24 -5.27 19.23 14.83
C LEU A 24 -5.53 20.49 14.01
N HIS A 25 -4.53 21.37 13.92
CA HIS A 25 -4.54 22.47 12.95
C HIS A 25 -3.54 22.23 11.84
N PHE A 26 -3.92 22.70 10.65
CA PHE A 26 -3.03 22.83 9.50
C PHE A 26 -2.62 24.28 9.33
N ILE A 27 -1.33 24.55 9.11
CA ILE A 27 -0.79 25.92 9.01
C ILE A 27 -1.20 26.63 7.71
N GLY A 28 -1.78 25.92 6.74
CA GLY A 28 -2.20 26.48 5.45
C GLY A 28 -3.71 26.74 5.29
N SER A 29 -4.57 26.20 6.16
CA SER A 29 -6.01 26.31 6.02
C SER A 29 -6.66 26.70 7.35
N LYS A 30 -7.71 27.53 7.29
CA LYS A 30 -8.44 28.06 8.46
C LYS A 30 -9.27 26.99 9.21
N GLY A 31 -9.00 25.70 8.99
CA GLY A 31 -9.85 24.58 9.39
C GLY A 31 -9.26 23.70 10.51
N TRP A 32 -10.16 23.02 11.21
CA TRP A 32 -9.83 22.03 12.24
C TRP A 32 -9.98 20.64 11.64
N VAL A 33 -8.99 19.77 11.86
CA VAL A 33 -9.06 18.38 11.43
C VAL A 33 -9.07 17.52 12.66
N ALA A 34 -10.12 16.70 12.81
CA ALA A 34 -10.18 15.80 13.95
C ALA A 34 -9.14 14.68 13.79
N THR A 35 -8.41 14.37 14.86
CA THR A 35 -7.32 13.37 14.83
C THR A 35 -7.79 11.99 14.36
N PHE A 36 -9.04 11.64 14.65
CA PHE A 36 -9.60 10.34 14.28
C PHE A 36 -9.73 10.18 12.76
N VAL A 37 -10.04 11.25 12.00
CA VAL A 37 -10.11 11.18 10.53
C VAL A 37 -8.76 10.79 9.94
N VAL A 38 -7.68 11.42 10.43
CA VAL A 38 -6.32 11.09 10.02
C VAL A 38 -5.94 9.67 10.45
N ALA A 39 -6.27 9.29 11.69
CA ALA A 39 -5.97 7.96 12.21
C ALA A 39 -6.67 6.85 11.42
N ASP A 40 -7.95 7.02 11.11
CA ASP A 40 -8.76 6.02 10.39
C ASP A 40 -8.28 5.86 8.95
N LEU A 41 -7.93 6.96 8.26
CA LEU A 41 -7.29 6.91 6.95
C LEU A 41 -5.98 6.12 6.98
N ILE A 42 -5.09 6.41 7.93
CA ILE A 42 -3.79 5.74 8.08
C ILE A 42 -3.99 4.24 8.39
N LEU A 43 -4.95 3.90 9.24
CA LEU A 43 -5.26 2.51 9.56
C LEU A 43 -5.82 1.75 8.36
N ALA A 44 -6.73 2.37 7.59
CA ALA A 44 -7.24 1.77 6.35
C ALA A 44 -6.11 1.51 5.34
N GLU A 45 -5.21 2.48 5.15
CA GLU A 45 -4.00 2.32 4.33
C GLU A 45 -3.07 1.22 4.83
N TYR A 46 -2.81 1.17 6.14
CA TYR A 46 -1.94 0.15 6.76
C TYR A 46 -2.49 -1.26 6.56
N ASN A 47 -3.80 -1.45 6.78
CA ASN A 47 -4.46 -2.74 6.62
C ASN A 47 -4.47 -3.19 5.16
N LEU A 48 -4.86 -2.29 4.23
CA LEU A 48 -4.80 -2.57 2.80
C LEU A 48 -3.40 -3.00 2.39
N ARG A 49 -2.38 -2.23 2.79
CA ARG A 49 -0.97 -2.50 2.53
C ARG A 49 -0.53 -3.86 3.08
N GLY A 50 -0.96 -4.23 4.28
CA GLY A 50 -0.67 -5.54 4.86
C GLY A 50 -1.23 -6.69 4.03
N SER A 51 -2.50 -6.65 3.67
CA SER A 51 -3.11 -7.69 2.82
C SER A 51 -2.45 -7.79 1.45
N VAL A 52 -2.12 -6.63 0.87
CA VAL A 52 -1.44 -6.49 -0.41
C VAL A 52 0.01 -7.01 -0.35
N GLN A 53 0.71 -6.89 0.80
CA GLN A 53 2.03 -7.48 1.05
C GLN A 53 1.96 -9.01 1.21
N ARG A 54 1.00 -9.52 2.00
CA ARG A 54 0.77 -10.96 2.17
C ARG A 54 0.47 -11.65 0.84
N ALA A 55 -0.41 -11.05 0.02
CA ALA A 55 -0.73 -11.57 -1.30
C ALA A 55 0.50 -11.65 -2.21
N ALA A 56 1.37 -10.64 -2.19
CA ALA A 56 2.61 -10.65 -2.97
C ALA A 56 3.57 -11.77 -2.53
N SER A 57 3.71 -11.98 -1.21
CA SER A 57 4.52 -13.08 -0.62
C SER A 57 4.03 -14.46 -1.08
N LEU A 58 2.71 -14.67 -1.07
CA LEU A 58 2.10 -15.91 -1.52
C LEU A 58 2.27 -16.12 -3.02
N VAL A 59 2.08 -15.09 -3.86
CA VAL A 59 2.32 -15.19 -5.30
C VAL A 59 3.77 -15.59 -5.60
N GLN A 60 4.74 -14.97 -4.92
CA GLN A 60 6.15 -15.33 -5.05
C GLN A 60 6.42 -16.77 -4.60
N SER A 61 5.79 -17.21 -3.50
CA SER A 61 5.91 -18.58 -3.00
C SER A 61 5.30 -19.59 -3.97
N CYS A 62 4.13 -19.30 -4.57
CA CYS A 62 3.54 -20.13 -5.62
C CYS A 62 4.46 -20.24 -6.84
N ARG A 63 5.06 -19.13 -7.27
CA ARG A 63 6.01 -19.12 -8.39
C ARG A 63 7.21 -20.02 -8.09
N ALA A 64 7.86 -19.82 -6.95
CA ALA A 64 9.01 -20.62 -6.54
C ALA A 64 8.69 -22.11 -6.37
N LEU A 65 7.44 -22.45 -6.00
CA LEU A 65 6.99 -23.83 -5.88
C LEU A 65 6.71 -24.47 -7.25
N ARG A 66 6.13 -23.71 -8.19
CA ARG A 66 5.86 -24.17 -9.56
C ARG A 66 7.13 -24.42 -10.38
N GLU A 67 8.22 -23.73 -10.07
CA GLU A 67 9.54 -23.91 -10.69
C GLU A 67 10.26 -25.20 -10.23
N ARG A 68 9.72 -25.92 -9.23
CA ARG A 68 10.28 -27.19 -8.70
C ARG A 68 9.57 -28.41 -9.30
N LYS A 69 10.21 -29.58 -9.19
CA LYS A 69 9.61 -30.86 -9.63
C LYS A 69 8.41 -31.23 -8.76
N ARG A 70 7.22 -31.07 -9.33
CA ARG A 70 5.94 -31.29 -8.65
C ARG A 70 5.81 -32.69 -8.06
N ASN A 71 5.31 -32.72 -6.83
CA ASN A 71 4.76 -33.90 -6.20
C ASN A 71 3.38 -33.60 -5.61
N LYS A 72 2.62 -34.64 -5.26
CA LYS A 72 1.25 -34.51 -4.71
C LYS A 72 1.15 -33.56 -3.52
N LYS A 73 2.19 -33.48 -2.67
CA LYS A 73 2.22 -32.58 -1.50
C LYS A 73 2.38 -31.12 -1.93
N GLU A 74 3.18 -30.85 -2.95
CA GLU A 74 3.33 -29.51 -3.50
C GLU A 74 2.06 -29.04 -4.22
N ASP A 75 1.35 -29.94 -4.91
CA ASP A 75 0.05 -29.62 -5.51
C ASP A 75 -0.99 -29.25 -4.45
N ALA A 76 -1.05 -30.01 -3.34
CA ALA A 76 -1.92 -29.67 -2.21
C ALA A 76 -1.59 -28.29 -1.61
N ARG A 77 -0.30 -27.95 -1.48
CA ARG A 77 0.15 -26.63 -1.01
C ARG A 77 -0.22 -25.50 -1.98
N LEU A 78 -0.08 -25.73 -3.29
CA LEU A 78 -0.49 -24.76 -4.31
C LEU A 78 -2.00 -24.50 -4.22
N LEU A 79 -2.81 -25.56 -4.08
CA LEU A 79 -4.25 -25.43 -3.90
C LEU A 79 -4.61 -24.61 -2.65
N GLU A 80 -3.88 -24.80 -1.55
CA GLU A 80 -4.07 -24.03 -0.32
C GLU A 80 -3.66 -22.55 -0.48
N TYR A 81 -2.56 -22.27 -1.18
CA TYR A 81 -2.16 -20.92 -1.52
C TYR A 81 -3.18 -20.23 -2.42
N ASP A 82 -3.72 -20.92 -3.43
CA ASP A 82 -4.74 -20.36 -4.32
C ASP A 82 -6.02 -20.05 -3.54
N LYS A 83 -6.47 -20.92 -2.64
CA LYS A 83 -7.58 -20.65 -1.71
C LYS A 83 -7.32 -19.41 -0.84
N THR A 84 -6.10 -19.27 -0.32
CA THR A 84 -5.72 -18.11 0.52
C THR A 84 -5.66 -16.82 -0.30
N LEU A 85 -5.13 -16.87 -1.52
CA LEU A 85 -5.10 -15.75 -2.45
C LEU A 85 -6.51 -15.27 -2.81
N MET A 86 -7.47 -16.19 -3.02
CA MET A 86 -8.87 -15.83 -3.25
C MET A 86 -9.48 -15.08 -2.04
N LYS A 87 -9.22 -15.55 -0.81
CA LYS A 87 -9.66 -14.85 0.40
C LYS A 87 -9.03 -13.47 0.51
N LEU A 88 -7.72 -13.35 0.25
CA LEU A 88 -7.01 -12.06 0.28
C LEU A 88 -7.54 -11.09 -0.76
N ARG A 89 -7.91 -11.52 -1.97
CA ARG A 89 -8.52 -10.63 -2.97
C ARG A 89 -9.80 -9.99 -2.45
N ARG A 90 -10.66 -10.74 -1.77
CA ARG A 90 -11.88 -10.21 -1.13
C ARG A 90 -11.54 -9.22 -0.02
N ILE A 91 -10.59 -9.55 0.85
CA ILE A 91 -10.13 -8.67 1.93
C ILE A 91 -9.53 -7.37 1.39
N ILE A 92 -8.70 -7.46 0.35
CA ILE A 92 -8.12 -6.29 -0.33
C ILE A 92 -9.23 -5.38 -0.84
N ASN A 93 -10.25 -5.92 -1.51
CA ASN A 93 -11.37 -5.12 -1.99
C ASN A 93 -12.13 -4.42 -0.85
N ILE A 94 -12.36 -5.11 0.27
CA ILE A 94 -12.98 -4.52 1.47
C ILE A 94 -12.13 -3.36 1.99
N TYR A 95 -10.81 -3.52 2.09
CA TYR A 95 -9.94 -2.45 2.55
C TYR A 95 -9.77 -1.32 1.53
N GLU A 96 -9.86 -1.58 0.22
CA GLU A 96 -9.91 -0.54 -0.81
C GLU A 96 -11.18 0.31 -0.68
N LEU A 97 -12.33 -0.31 -0.38
CA LEU A 97 -13.58 0.38 -0.12
C LEU A 97 -13.50 1.19 1.18
N ALA A 98 -13.01 0.60 2.27
CA ALA A 98 -12.83 1.32 3.53
C ALA A 98 -11.88 2.52 3.37
N LEU A 99 -10.80 2.37 2.61
CA LEU A 99 -9.90 3.48 2.27
C LEU A 99 -10.62 4.56 1.46
N TYR A 100 -11.43 4.18 0.47
CA TYR A 100 -12.22 5.12 -0.31
C TYR A 100 -13.20 5.92 0.58
N GLU A 101 -13.88 5.26 1.51
CA GLU A 101 -14.75 5.94 2.49
C GLU A 101 -13.98 6.95 3.34
N GLN A 102 -12.80 6.58 3.87
CA GLN A 102 -11.97 7.51 4.64
C GLN A 102 -11.44 8.67 3.80
N GLN A 103 -11.19 8.47 2.51
CA GLN A 103 -10.82 9.55 1.59
C GLN A 103 -12.00 10.51 1.37
N ALA A 104 -13.23 9.99 1.29
CA ALA A 104 -14.44 10.78 1.12
C ALA A 104 -14.80 11.60 2.37
N THR A 105 -14.43 11.15 3.57
CA THR A 105 -14.62 11.91 4.83
C THR A 105 -13.54 12.95 5.08
N LEU A 106 -12.49 13.00 4.26
CA LEU A 106 -11.48 14.05 4.38
C LEU A 106 -12.09 15.44 4.14
N PRO A 107 -11.69 16.44 4.95
CA PRO A 107 -11.94 17.85 4.69
C PRO A 107 -11.56 18.24 3.25
N GLU A 108 -12.32 19.18 2.68
CA GLU A 108 -12.21 19.60 1.28
C GLU A 108 -10.81 20.16 0.94
N ASP A 109 -10.10 20.72 1.91
CA ASP A 109 -8.73 21.21 1.78
C ASP A 109 -7.67 20.10 1.84
N LEU A 110 -7.92 19.03 2.59
CA LEU A 110 -6.98 17.91 2.72
C LEU A 110 -7.09 16.89 1.60
N ARG A 111 -8.30 16.64 1.07
CA ARG A 111 -8.54 15.61 0.07
C ARG A 111 -7.72 15.82 -1.22
N PRO A 112 -7.70 17.02 -1.85
CA PRO A 112 -6.90 17.26 -3.05
C PRO A 112 -5.41 17.08 -2.79
N THR A 113 -4.93 17.45 -1.60
CA THR A 113 -3.53 17.31 -1.22
C THR A 113 -3.12 15.85 -1.08
N TYR A 114 -3.93 15.05 -0.40
CA TYR A 114 -3.70 13.61 -0.29
C TYR A 114 -3.76 12.91 -1.65
N GLU A 115 -4.74 13.24 -2.50
CA GLU A 115 -4.82 12.71 -3.86
C GLU A 115 -3.60 13.10 -4.71
N PHE A 116 -3.17 14.36 -4.64
CA PHE A 116 -1.99 14.86 -5.34
C PHE A 116 -0.74 14.08 -4.93
N LEU A 117 -0.53 13.90 -3.62
CA LEU A 117 0.60 13.14 -3.08
C LEU A 117 0.56 11.70 -3.56
N THR A 118 -0.58 11.01 -3.41
CA THR A 118 -0.71 9.58 -3.73
C THR A 118 -0.70 9.26 -5.23
N ARG A 119 -0.85 10.27 -6.11
CA ARG A 119 -0.61 10.10 -7.55
C ARG A 119 0.85 9.76 -7.87
N ASN A 120 1.80 10.23 -7.06
CA ASN A 120 3.20 9.88 -7.20
C ASN A 120 3.42 8.42 -6.74
N PRO A 121 3.86 7.48 -7.59
CA PRO A 121 4.04 6.08 -7.21
C PRO A 121 5.07 5.86 -6.08
N VAL A 122 5.93 6.84 -5.77
CA VAL A 122 6.91 6.79 -4.67
C VAL A 122 6.55 7.69 -3.49
N TRP A 123 5.30 8.17 -3.39
CA TRP A 123 4.84 9.05 -2.30
C TRP A 123 5.11 8.51 -0.90
N TYR A 124 5.15 7.19 -0.76
CA TYR A 124 5.38 6.54 0.52
C TYR A 124 6.84 6.57 0.95
N LEU A 125 7.80 6.91 0.07
CA LEU A 125 9.23 7.04 0.37
C LEU A 125 9.58 8.40 1.01
N ARG A 126 8.61 9.01 1.67
CA ARG A 126 8.84 10.24 2.42
C ARG A 126 9.61 9.94 3.69
N LYS A 127 10.40 10.93 4.11
CA LYS A 127 11.29 10.84 5.27
C LYS A 127 10.54 10.33 6.51
N GLU A 128 9.36 10.87 6.79
CA GLU A 128 8.59 10.49 7.98
C GLU A 128 8.19 9.01 8.01
N LEU A 129 7.85 8.44 6.84
CA LEU A 129 7.46 7.03 6.72
C LEU A 129 8.66 6.09 6.67
N ILE A 130 9.77 6.56 6.09
CA ILE A 130 11.08 5.88 6.15
C ILE A 130 11.55 5.80 7.61
N ASP A 131 11.54 6.93 8.32
CA ASP A 131 11.96 7.03 9.72
C ASP A 131 11.10 6.11 10.61
N ASP A 132 9.77 6.07 10.39
CA ASP A 132 8.88 5.14 11.11
C ASP A 132 9.19 3.67 10.78
N CYS A 133 9.49 3.36 9.52
CA CYS A 133 9.89 2.01 9.12
C CYS A 133 11.22 1.60 9.79
N ILE A 134 12.21 2.50 9.84
CA ILE A 134 13.50 2.28 10.50
C ILE A 134 13.31 2.10 12.00
N ALA A 135 12.52 2.96 12.65
CA ALA A 135 12.28 2.92 14.10
C ALA A 135 11.61 1.60 14.54
N LYS A 136 10.82 0.97 13.66
CA LYS A 136 10.21 -0.34 13.88
C LYS A 136 11.13 -1.52 13.56
N GLY A 137 12.38 -1.27 13.16
CA GLY A 137 13.33 -2.30 12.71
C GLY A 137 12.95 -2.93 11.36
N GLY A 138 12.21 -2.18 10.54
CA GLY A 138 11.71 -2.63 9.24
C GLY A 138 12.76 -2.62 8.14
N CYS A 139 12.31 -2.82 6.91
CA CYS A 139 13.19 -3.02 5.76
C CYS A 139 14.06 -1.80 5.40
N CYS A 140 13.67 -0.60 5.80
CA CYS A 140 14.42 0.63 5.52
C CYS A 140 15.69 0.80 6.35
N SER A 141 15.86 0.04 7.44
CA SER A 141 17.13 0.00 8.18
C SER A 141 18.11 -1.04 7.62
N ARG A 142 17.79 -1.64 6.47
CA ARG A 142 18.49 -2.80 5.89
C ARG A 142 18.81 -2.57 4.43
N GLU A 143 19.72 -3.40 3.91
CA GLU A 143 20.21 -3.30 2.51
C GLU A 143 19.29 -3.97 1.48
N CYS A 144 18.16 -4.57 1.90
CA CYS A 144 17.28 -5.31 0.99
C CYS A 144 16.51 -4.41 0.00
N ARG A 145 16.37 -3.10 0.29
CA ARG A 145 15.72 -2.07 -0.55
C ARG A 145 14.31 -2.44 -1.04
N CYS A 146 13.63 -3.39 -0.41
CA CYS A 146 12.34 -3.89 -0.90
C CYS A 146 11.20 -2.87 -0.73
N CYS A 147 11.34 -1.90 0.19
CA CYS A 147 10.43 -0.76 0.28
C CYS A 147 10.57 0.13 -0.95
N GLU A 148 11.80 0.56 -1.28
CA GLU A 148 12.08 1.44 -2.42
C GLU A 148 11.59 0.84 -3.73
N ASN A 149 11.85 -0.45 -3.96
CA ASN A 149 11.51 -1.12 -5.22
C ASN A 149 10.03 -1.53 -5.31
N ARG A 150 9.21 -1.28 -4.28
CA ARG A 150 7.83 -1.80 -4.25
C ARG A 150 6.96 -1.24 -5.38
N HIS A 151 7.21 -0.01 -5.79
CA HIS A 151 6.47 0.64 -6.88
C HIS A 151 6.70 -0.02 -8.25
N LEU A 152 7.82 -0.74 -8.45
CA LEU A 152 8.16 -1.40 -9.71
C LEU A 152 7.36 -2.68 -9.95
N HIS A 153 6.86 -3.30 -8.88
CA HIS A 153 6.32 -4.66 -8.94
C HIS A 153 4.78 -4.72 -8.83
N ARG A 154 4.10 -3.57 -8.83
CA ARG A 154 2.64 -3.53 -8.60
C ARG A 154 1.89 -2.87 -9.74
N LYS A 155 0.84 -3.57 -10.19
CA LYS A 155 -0.16 -3.04 -11.12
C LYS A 155 -1.08 -1.99 -10.46
N SER A 156 -1.39 -2.15 -9.18
CA SER A 156 -2.18 -1.18 -8.40
C SER A 156 -1.28 -0.24 -7.61
N ARG A 157 -1.62 1.05 -7.62
CA ARG A 157 -0.94 2.07 -6.80
C ARG A 157 -1.36 2.00 -5.32
N LYS A 158 -2.60 1.57 -5.04
CA LYS A 158 -3.13 1.46 -3.68
C LYS A 158 -2.43 0.36 -2.88
N GLY A 159 -2.29 0.54 -1.57
CA GLY A 159 -1.60 -0.42 -0.70
C GLY A 159 -0.09 -0.51 -0.96
N THR A 160 0.50 0.45 -1.68
CA THR A 160 1.96 0.58 -1.81
C THR A 160 2.50 1.36 -0.62
N GLY A 161 3.55 0.84 0.02
CA GLY A 161 4.18 1.51 1.15
C GLY A 161 5.23 0.68 1.88
N HIS A 162 5.63 1.17 3.05
CA HIS A 162 6.60 0.51 3.93
C HIS A 162 6.10 -0.83 4.52
N CYS A 163 7.02 -1.61 5.04
CA CYS A 163 6.78 -2.94 5.59
C CYS A 163 5.74 -2.89 6.73
N THR A 164 4.74 -3.77 6.68
CA THR A 164 3.83 -4.06 7.79
C THR A 164 4.24 -5.39 8.45
N ALA A 165 3.41 -5.88 9.38
CA ALA A 165 3.56 -7.22 9.97
C ALA A 165 3.57 -8.36 8.94
N GLU A 166 2.99 -8.15 7.75
CA GLU A 166 2.84 -9.12 6.64
C GLU A 166 3.96 -9.03 5.59
N CYS A 167 5.03 -8.30 5.89
CA CYS A 167 6.13 -8.16 4.95
C CYS A 167 7.04 -9.39 4.99
N ARG A 168 7.08 -10.15 3.89
CA ARG A 168 7.92 -11.33 3.74
C ARG A 168 9.41 -11.11 4.04
N CYS A 169 9.99 -10.02 3.57
CA CYS A 169 11.39 -9.71 3.87
C CYS A 169 11.64 -9.48 5.37
N CYS A 170 10.67 -8.90 6.08
CA CYS A 170 10.73 -8.78 7.53
C CYS A 170 10.58 -10.14 8.21
N GLU A 171 9.64 -10.99 7.75
CA GLU A 171 9.43 -12.35 8.26
C GLU A 171 10.69 -13.21 8.10
N ASP A 172 11.29 -13.23 6.90
CA ASP A 172 12.49 -14.03 6.62
C ASP A 172 13.67 -13.63 7.51
N HIS A 173 13.89 -12.32 7.72
CA HIS A 173 14.94 -11.84 8.62
C HIS A 173 14.66 -12.14 10.09
N ARG A 174 13.39 -12.08 10.50
CA ARG A 174 12.98 -12.38 11.87
C ARG A 174 13.03 -13.89 12.15
N GLY A 175 12.90 -14.71 11.11
CA GLY A 175 12.90 -16.18 11.19
C GLY A 175 11.55 -16.79 11.55
N PHE A 176 10.47 -15.99 11.64
CA PHE A 176 9.12 -16.49 11.94
C PHE A 176 8.02 -15.55 11.42
N GLU A 177 6.87 -16.12 11.10
CA GLU A 177 5.63 -15.38 10.81
C GLU A 177 4.94 -15.00 12.12
N TYR A 178 4.37 -13.80 12.19
CA TYR A 178 3.50 -13.45 13.32
C TYR A 178 2.22 -14.29 13.28
N THR A 179 1.76 -14.71 14.45
CA THR A 179 0.40 -15.25 14.61
C THR A 179 -0.65 -14.18 14.31
N GLU A 180 -1.87 -14.58 13.98
CA GLU A 180 -2.97 -13.62 13.74
C GLU A 180 -3.25 -12.73 14.97
N LYS A 181 -3.08 -13.27 16.19
CA LYS A 181 -3.17 -12.50 17.45
C LYS A 181 -2.09 -11.42 17.54
N GLU A 182 -0.85 -11.73 17.20
CA GLU A 182 0.25 -10.75 17.19
C GLU A 182 0.04 -9.70 16.10
N LYS A 183 -0.41 -10.09 14.90
CA LYS A 183 -0.77 -9.15 13.83
C LYS A 183 -1.86 -8.17 14.30
N SER A 184 -2.90 -8.67 14.97
CA SER A 184 -3.93 -7.82 15.58
C SER A 184 -3.35 -6.87 16.63
N ASN A 185 -2.50 -7.38 17.55
CA ASN A 185 -1.87 -6.56 18.58
C ASN A 185 -1.02 -5.41 17.99
N ILE A 186 -0.31 -5.67 16.88
CA ILE A 186 0.48 -4.65 16.18
C ILE A 186 -0.44 -3.57 15.59
N THR A 187 -1.54 -3.96 14.94
CA THR A 187 -2.53 -3.02 14.41
C THR A 187 -3.19 -2.20 15.53
N ASP A 188 -3.51 -2.83 16.66
CA ASP A 188 -4.06 -2.13 17.83
C ASP A 188 -3.05 -1.22 18.51
N GLN A 189 -1.77 -1.59 18.53
CA GLN A 189 -0.70 -0.70 18.97
C GLN A 189 -0.61 0.53 18.06
N LEU A 190 -0.65 0.35 16.73
CA LEU A 190 -0.66 1.47 15.79
C LEU A 190 -1.87 2.39 16.04
N ARG A 191 -3.07 1.81 16.19
CA ARG A 191 -4.30 2.55 16.54
C ARG A 191 -4.14 3.33 17.84
N ARG A 192 -3.56 2.73 18.89
CA ARG A 192 -3.30 3.41 20.17
C ARG A 192 -2.31 4.56 20.00
N MET A 193 -1.25 4.39 19.20
CA MET A 193 -0.26 5.44 18.93
C MET A 193 -0.87 6.61 18.17
N LEU A 194 -1.73 6.34 17.18
CA LEU A 194 -2.44 7.38 16.41
C LEU A 194 -3.46 8.14 17.27
N ASN A 195 -4.06 7.49 18.26
CA ASN A 195 -5.08 8.07 19.14
C ASN A 195 -4.52 8.55 20.50
N HIS A 196 -3.20 8.50 20.67
CA HIS A 196 -2.52 8.82 21.92
C HIS A 196 -2.74 10.29 22.31
N ARG A 197 -2.74 10.60 23.63
CA ARG A 197 -2.90 11.97 24.14
C ARG A 197 -1.75 12.90 23.75
N GLY A 198 -0.60 12.35 23.39
CA GLY A 198 0.53 13.09 22.84
C GLY A 198 0.41 13.21 21.31
N PRO A 199 0.48 14.41 20.72
CA PRO A 199 0.22 14.60 19.29
C PRO A 199 1.40 14.20 18.41
N GLY A 200 2.59 13.98 18.98
CA GLY A 200 3.84 13.85 18.21
C GLY A 200 3.81 12.77 17.14
N PHE A 201 3.23 11.59 17.43
CA PHE A 201 3.16 10.51 16.45
C PHE A 201 2.17 10.82 15.32
N VAL A 202 0.94 11.23 15.65
CA VAL A 202 -0.09 11.54 14.64
C VAL A 202 0.28 12.77 13.81
N LEU A 203 0.95 13.77 14.38
CA LEU A 203 1.44 14.94 13.64
C LEU A 203 2.50 14.55 12.60
N ARG A 204 3.47 13.70 12.97
CA ARG A 204 4.47 13.21 12.00
C ARG A 204 3.82 12.42 10.87
N MET A 205 2.81 11.61 11.20
CA MET A 205 2.07 10.88 10.18
C MET A 205 1.21 11.80 9.31
N ALA A 206 0.55 12.81 9.89
CA ALA A 206 -0.21 13.81 9.14
C ALA A 206 0.70 14.56 8.15
N GLU A 207 1.88 14.98 8.58
CA GLU A 207 2.89 15.61 7.72
C GLU A 207 3.19 14.74 6.50
N ALA A 208 3.41 13.44 6.73
CA ALA A 208 3.70 12.48 5.67
C ALA A 208 2.56 12.27 4.66
N TYR A 209 1.31 12.46 5.09
CA TYR A 209 0.11 12.18 4.28
C TYR A 209 -0.49 13.43 3.62
N PHE A 210 -0.19 14.62 4.13
CA PHE A 210 -0.91 15.85 3.75
C PHE A 210 -0.02 17.08 3.54
N SER A 211 1.30 16.99 3.76
CA SER A 211 2.19 18.10 3.41
C SER A 211 2.86 17.84 2.09
N ALA A 212 2.89 18.79 1.14
CA ALA A 212 3.72 18.63 -0.04
C ALA A 212 5.20 18.49 0.38
N PRO A 213 6.01 17.61 -0.25
CA PRO A 213 7.44 17.67 -0.05
C PRO A 213 7.93 19.05 -0.48
N ASP A 214 8.95 19.58 0.21
CA ASP A 214 9.69 20.75 -0.28
C ASP A 214 10.38 20.32 -1.58
N ILE A 215 9.70 20.47 -2.70
CA ILE A 215 10.32 20.34 -4.02
C ILE A 215 11.29 21.53 -4.05
N PRO A 216 12.62 21.30 -4.08
CA PRO A 216 13.53 22.42 -4.25
C PRO A 216 13.06 23.13 -5.52
N GLU A 217 12.63 24.39 -5.37
CA GLU A 217 12.21 25.18 -6.52
C GLU A 217 13.30 25.02 -7.57
N PRO A 218 12.95 24.64 -8.81
CA PRO A 218 13.95 24.42 -9.84
C PRO A 218 14.78 25.69 -9.85
N THR A 219 16.02 25.58 -9.37
CA THR A 219 16.89 26.74 -9.23
C THR A 219 16.96 27.29 -10.63
N SER A 220 16.31 28.43 -10.84
CA SER A 220 16.32 29.19 -12.08
C SER A 220 17.77 29.62 -12.25
N SER A 221 18.58 28.69 -12.73
CA SER A 221 19.90 28.92 -13.26
C SER A 221 19.60 29.72 -14.51
N LYS A 222 19.57 31.04 -14.33
CA LYS A 222 19.71 31.99 -15.41
C LYS A 222 20.82 31.43 -16.31
N PRO A 223 20.57 31.15 -17.60
CA PRO A 223 21.60 30.68 -18.48
C PRO A 223 22.66 31.77 -18.52
N THR A 224 23.81 31.52 -17.88
CA THR A 224 25.01 32.32 -18.08
C THR A 224 25.41 32.08 -19.53
N SER A 225 25.06 33.03 -20.38
CA SER A 225 25.51 33.09 -21.76
C SER A 225 27.03 33.29 -21.75
N GLU A 226 27.77 32.20 -21.83
CA GLU A 226 29.19 32.24 -22.19
C GLU A 226 29.38 31.38 -23.44
N SER A 227 29.43 32.11 -24.56
CA SER A 227 29.65 31.63 -25.90
C SER A 227 31.11 31.26 -26.11
N THR A 228 31.42 30.02 -26.50
CA THR A 228 32.49 29.77 -27.49
C THR A 228 32.39 28.39 -28.15
N SER A 229 32.02 28.43 -29.43
CA SER A 229 32.44 27.60 -30.58
C SER A 229 32.60 26.07 -30.47
N GLU A 230 31.68 25.39 -31.16
CA GLU A 230 31.80 24.23 -32.09
C GLU A 230 33.22 23.80 -32.54
N PRO A 231 33.42 22.49 -32.83
CA PRO A 231 33.11 22.00 -34.20
C PRO A 231 32.38 20.67 -34.31
N THR A 232 31.48 20.68 -35.29
CA THR A 232 30.88 19.62 -36.10
C THR A 232 31.55 18.22 -36.12
N ALA A 233 30.73 17.20 -35.91
CA ALA A 233 30.95 15.84 -36.42
C ALA A 233 29.61 15.26 -36.92
N LYS A 234 29.60 14.95 -38.22
CA LYS A 234 28.53 14.25 -38.94
C LYS A 234 28.50 12.77 -38.54
N GLU A 235 27.35 12.14 -38.87
CA GLU A 235 27.24 10.75 -39.34
C GLU A 235 27.00 9.64 -38.30
N LYS A 236 25.73 9.23 -38.15
CA LYS A 236 25.18 7.94 -38.62
C LYS A 236 23.83 7.67 -37.97
N LEU A 237 22.78 7.79 -38.78
CA LEU A 237 21.44 7.33 -38.46
C LEU A 237 21.37 5.85 -38.87
N SER A 238 21.43 4.94 -37.89
CA SER A 238 21.15 3.52 -38.09
C SER A 238 19.84 3.16 -37.40
N GLU A 239 18.89 2.73 -38.23
CA GLU A 239 17.65 2.01 -37.97
C GLU A 239 17.46 1.49 -36.54
N ILE A 240 16.52 2.10 -35.82
CA ILE A 240 15.94 1.55 -34.59
C ILE A 240 14.67 0.78 -35.02
N PRO A 241 14.57 -0.53 -34.76
CA PRO A 241 13.36 -1.29 -35.06
C PRO A 241 12.19 -0.76 -34.23
N ASN A 242 11.05 -0.59 -34.89
CA ASN A 242 9.84 -0.03 -34.31
C ASN A 242 9.33 -0.92 -33.17
N LYS A 243 9.57 -0.49 -31.92
CA LYS A 243 9.24 -1.24 -30.70
C LYS A 243 7.75 -1.54 -30.57
N GLU A 244 6.90 -0.78 -31.26
CA GLU A 244 5.45 -0.96 -31.28
C GLU A 244 4.99 -2.19 -32.07
N GLU A 245 5.71 -2.62 -33.12
CA GLU A 245 5.34 -3.83 -33.87
C GLU A 245 5.61 -5.10 -33.07
N LYS A 246 6.67 -5.10 -32.25
CA LYS A 246 7.03 -6.25 -31.41
C LYS A 246 6.07 -6.44 -30.23
N GLU A 247 5.55 -5.36 -29.65
CA GLU A 247 4.52 -5.43 -28.61
C GLU A 247 3.14 -5.86 -29.15
N LYS A 248 2.86 -5.62 -30.44
CA LYS A 248 1.61 -6.05 -31.08
C LYS A 248 1.61 -7.55 -31.38
N GLU A 249 2.74 -8.12 -31.81
CA GLU A 249 2.88 -9.57 -32.02
C GLU A 249 2.80 -10.39 -30.72
N GLU A 250 3.29 -9.87 -29.59
CA GLU A 250 3.16 -10.56 -28.30
C GLU A 250 1.71 -10.58 -27.80
N ARG A 251 0.93 -9.51 -28.02
CA ARG A 251 -0.50 -9.48 -27.61
C ARG A 251 -1.37 -10.44 -28.41
N GLU A 252 -1.12 -10.61 -29.71
CA GLU A 252 -1.89 -11.54 -30.54
C GLU A 252 -1.61 -13.02 -30.22
N LYS A 253 -0.44 -13.33 -29.66
CA LYS A 253 -0.13 -14.70 -29.18
C LYS A 253 -0.83 -15.02 -27.86
N ASP A 254 -0.88 -14.06 -26.93
CA ASP A 254 -1.55 -14.24 -25.63
C ASP A 254 -3.09 -14.36 -25.73
N GLU A 255 -3.71 -13.78 -26.77
CA GLU A 255 -5.16 -13.94 -27.01
C GLU A 255 -5.50 -15.30 -27.62
N LYS A 256 -4.67 -15.86 -28.51
CA LYS A 256 -4.92 -17.19 -29.09
C LYS A 256 -4.77 -18.33 -28.08
N GLU A 257 -3.89 -18.20 -27.09
CA GLU A 257 -3.66 -19.23 -26.07
C GLU A 257 -4.80 -19.30 -25.02
N LYS A 258 -5.64 -18.26 -24.92
CA LYS A 258 -6.84 -18.26 -24.07
C LYS A 258 -8.03 -18.97 -24.71
N ASP A 259 -8.20 -18.83 -26.02
CA ASP A 259 -9.34 -19.43 -26.73
C ASP A 259 -9.21 -20.95 -26.90
N GLU A 260 -8.01 -21.51 -26.81
CA GLU A 260 -7.80 -22.97 -26.82
C GLU A 260 -8.08 -23.62 -25.45
N ASN A 261 -7.84 -22.92 -24.34
CA ASN A 261 -8.11 -23.47 -23.00
C ASN A 261 -9.61 -23.48 -22.62
N ASP A 262 -10.42 -22.58 -23.17
CA ASP A 262 -11.87 -22.51 -22.90
C ASP A 262 -12.69 -23.60 -23.63
N LYS A 263 -12.08 -24.34 -24.58
CA LYS A 263 -12.75 -25.44 -25.28
C LYS A 263 -12.69 -26.77 -24.54
N ASP A 264 -11.69 -26.98 -23.69
CA ASP A 264 -11.53 -28.25 -22.96
C ASP A 264 -12.30 -28.30 -21.63
N GLU A 265 -12.72 -27.15 -21.07
CA GLU A 265 -13.45 -27.11 -19.79
C GLU A 265 -14.99 -27.29 -19.91
N LYS A 266 -15.56 -27.32 -21.13
CA LYS A 266 -17.01 -27.49 -21.33
C LYS A 266 -17.50 -28.94 -21.45
N SER A 267 -16.62 -29.94 -21.32
CA SER A 267 -16.97 -31.35 -21.55
C SER A 267 -17.22 -32.18 -20.27
N SER A 268 -16.98 -31.67 -19.07
CA SER A 268 -17.11 -32.49 -17.86
C SER A 268 -17.52 -31.67 -16.64
N THR A 269 -18.83 -31.64 -16.35
CA THR A 269 -19.41 -31.81 -15.01
C THR A 269 -20.92 -31.53 -15.09
N ALA A 270 -21.70 -32.58 -15.28
CA ALA A 270 -23.12 -32.61 -15.01
C ALA A 270 -23.46 -33.96 -14.38
N SER A 271 -23.08 -34.17 -13.12
CA SER A 271 -23.78 -35.03 -12.17
C SER A 271 -23.22 -34.82 -10.76
N ASP A 272 -24.12 -34.79 -9.79
CA ASP A 272 -23.91 -35.05 -8.37
C ASP A 272 -23.18 -33.98 -7.55
N PHE A 273 -23.95 -32.96 -7.15
CA PHE A 273 -23.67 -32.13 -5.98
C PHE A 273 -24.89 -32.19 -5.05
N GLU A 274 -25.06 -33.32 -4.37
CA GLU A 274 -25.92 -33.42 -3.18
C GLU A 274 -25.14 -32.89 -1.96
N ASP A 275 -25.76 -31.91 -1.28
CA ASP A 275 -25.59 -31.54 0.13
C ASP A 275 -24.19 -31.63 0.75
N VAL A 276 -23.32 -30.69 0.37
CA VAL A 276 -22.18 -30.32 1.21
C VAL A 276 -22.61 -29.18 2.14
N GLU A 277 -22.93 -29.52 3.38
CA GLU A 277 -23.09 -28.54 4.45
C GLU A 277 -21.85 -27.61 4.51
N PRO A 278 -22.04 -26.29 4.60
CA PRO A 278 -20.93 -25.36 4.65
C PRO A 278 -20.23 -25.51 6.01
N LEU A 279 -19.07 -26.17 6.02
CA LEU A 279 -18.09 -26.10 7.10
C LEU A 279 -17.50 -24.68 7.15
N ILE A 280 -18.31 -23.75 7.66
CA ILE A 280 -17.86 -22.46 8.18
C ILE A 280 -17.16 -22.79 9.50
N GLY A 281 -15.93 -23.28 9.41
CA GLY A 281 -15.00 -23.23 10.54
C GLY A 281 -14.86 -21.77 10.93
N GLU A 282 -15.38 -21.44 12.11
CA GLU A 282 -15.38 -20.10 12.65
C GLU A 282 -13.94 -19.59 12.76
N SER A 283 -13.52 -18.76 11.80
CA SER A 283 -12.34 -17.93 12.00
C SER A 283 -12.72 -16.86 13.02
N GLU A 284 -12.48 -17.13 14.30
CA GLU A 284 -12.73 -16.22 15.43
C GLU A 284 -12.02 -14.85 15.30
N GLY A 285 -11.15 -14.67 14.31
CA GLY A 285 -10.38 -13.43 14.10
C GLY A 285 -11.09 -12.27 13.36
N ILE A 286 -12.29 -12.45 12.79
CA ILE A 286 -13.00 -11.37 12.06
C ILE A 286 -14.37 -11.04 12.70
N LYS A 287 -14.72 -11.67 13.84
CA LYS A 287 -16.00 -11.39 14.51
C LYS A 287 -16.03 -10.02 15.25
N ASP A 288 -14.86 -9.42 15.50
CA ASP A 288 -14.76 -8.15 16.25
C ASP A 288 -14.46 -6.90 15.41
N PHE A 289 -14.42 -7.00 14.07
CA PHE A 289 -14.54 -5.81 13.22
C PHE A 289 -16.01 -5.37 13.14
N LYS A 290 -16.57 -5.03 14.31
CA LYS A 290 -17.89 -4.42 14.43
C LYS A 290 -17.84 -3.06 13.74
N TRP A 291 -18.42 -2.98 12.54
CA TRP A 291 -18.92 -1.76 11.91
C TRP A 291 -20.05 -1.07 12.72
N LYS A 292 -20.08 -1.20 14.05
CA LYS A 292 -21.17 -0.71 14.91
C LYS A 292 -21.24 0.82 15.06
N GLY A 293 -20.46 1.58 14.29
CA GLY A 293 -20.40 3.04 14.41
C GLY A 293 -21.08 3.85 13.31
N LEU A 294 -21.25 3.33 12.08
CA LEU A 294 -21.38 4.22 10.91
C LEU A 294 -22.73 4.25 10.17
N PHE A 295 -23.74 3.47 10.57
CA PHE A 295 -25.07 3.48 9.92
C PHE A 295 -26.24 3.90 10.82
N LYS A 296 -25.98 4.60 11.94
CA LYS A 296 -27.07 4.96 12.88
C LYS A 296 -27.67 6.36 12.77
N LYS A 297 -27.17 7.22 11.87
CA LYS A 297 -27.78 8.55 11.62
C LYS A 297 -27.49 9.04 10.20
N TYR A 298 -28.19 8.47 9.21
CA TYR A 298 -28.72 9.17 8.05
C TYR A 298 -30.02 8.47 7.67
#